data_AF-A0A1I6FVC4-F1
#
_entry.id   AF-A0A1I6FVC4-F1
#
_cell.length_a   1.000
_cell.length_b   1.000
_cell.length_c   1.000
_cell.angle_alpha   90.00
_cell.angle_beta   90.00
_cell.angle_gamma   90.00
#
_symmetry.space_group_name_H-M   'P 1'
#
loop_
_entity.id
_entity.type
_entity.pdbx_description
1 polymer ?
#
loop_
_entity_poly.entity_id
_entity_poly.type
_entity_poly.pdbx_seq_one_letter_code
_entity_poly.pdbx_strand_id
1 'polypeptide(L)'
;MIWRARDAGEREGLGYLIYVVAIVAFAVVVPLLMLLWSWLVTPVVTSALLSDAASKAAMIVCVLLWAAGCFIGRLRGPAVRPPFLTFAFSIAPLRRRLAFGMPVAYALGFVVAFLAFAGGMLGAAMWSTGHVELASGAAFVVASVGVGLLAGSTWLLGQIFPRSSLAAGVLLVGLGVTSTVFGPVVPYLPWHWVSNAYPVEGSFVSAFGLLLLAVGVMAFAVARMERLRRDDLLAQAQLWDTAHVFASTFDLESASAVYRARPRRFRAVSAVRSFSSQWLRFVARDALGAARTPLRATMGAVLLAGAGAIVGLGPAPTPTWGAVAGLLAYVGVGPLSDGLRHAVAMSADLPLYGVSDRALVSYHTVFPAVGTAIFLGLGSVIASLWGSGRSSWHLIATTAVLVLLTIAVRVCASVKGPMPVSLLAPASTPMGDLGAIIRLLWLFDAVLLAALAGAFAATGAWYSACAELALVVLLVMRRWSKRRHG
;
A
#
# COMPACT_ATOMS: atom_id res chain seq x y z
N MET A 1 35.64 -32.77 1.57
CA MET A 1 34.83 -32.99 0.35
C MET A 1 33.48 -32.26 0.37
N ILE A 2 32.74 -32.28 1.50
CA ILE A 2 31.41 -31.63 1.64
C ILE A 2 31.42 -30.11 1.38
N TRP A 3 32.49 -29.39 1.78
CA TRP A 3 32.61 -27.94 1.54
C TRP A 3 32.80 -27.56 0.06
N ARG A 4 33.61 -28.33 -0.71
CA ARG A 4 33.81 -28.07 -2.15
C ARG A 4 32.58 -28.38 -2.99
N ALA A 5 31.75 -29.34 -2.57
CA ALA A 5 30.46 -29.62 -3.22
C ALA A 5 29.43 -28.49 -3.01
N ARG A 6 29.50 -27.78 -1.87
CA ARG A 6 28.69 -26.58 -1.60
C ARG A 6 29.08 -25.41 -2.50
N ASP A 7 30.37 -25.14 -2.66
CA ASP A 7 30.86 -24.05 -3.52
C ASP A 7 30.51 -24.25 -5.01
N ALA A 8 30.48 -25.51 -5.47
CA ALA A 8 30.06 -25.85 -6.83
C ALA A 8 28.55 -25.60 -7.04
N GLY A 9 27.70 -26.04 -6.10
CA GLY A 9 26.26 -25.80 -6.14
C GLY A 9 25.87 -24.32 -5.99
N GLU A 10 26.64 -23.53 -5.23
CA GLU A 10 26.42 -22.07 -5.12
C GLU A 10 26.74 -21.33 -6.42
N ARG A 11 27.77 -21.76 -7.18
CA ARG A 11 28.12 -21.16 -8.48
C ARG A 11 27.11 -21.51 -9.57
N GLU A 12 26.65 -22.75 -9.62
CA GLU A 12 25.58 -23.18 -10.54
C GLU A 12 24.26 -22.46 -10.21
N GLY A 13 23.94 -22.32 -8.92
CA GLY A 13 22.80 -21.54 -8.46
C GLY A 13 22.89 -20.06 -8.82
N LEU A 14 24.08 -19.46 -8.74
CA LEU A 14 24.30 -18.06 -9.13
C LEU A 14 24.15 -17.86 -10.65
N GLY A 15 24.70 -18.76 -11.46
CA GLY A 15 24.55 -18.72 -12.92
C GLY A 15 23.08 -18.82 -13.34
N TYR A 16 22.35 -19.77 -12.75
CA TYR A 16 20.91 -19.90 -12.96
C TYR A 16 20.13 -18.67 -12.49
N LEU A 17 20.47 -18.11 -11.32
CA LEU A 17 19.83 -16.88 -10.83
C LEU A 17 20.06 -15.70 -11.78
N ILE A 18 21.29 -15.48 -12.25
CA ILE A 18 21.62 -14.43 -13.21
C ILE A 18 20.82 -14.61 -14.50
N TYR A 19 20.76 -15.84 -15.02
CA TYR A 19 19.97 -16.19 -16.19
C TYR A 19 18.47 -15.87 -16.01
N VAL A 20 17.88 -16.31 -14.89
CA VAL A 20 16.46 -16.03 -14.58
C VAL A 20 16.22 -14.53 -14.42
N VAL A 21 17.09 -13.81 -13.72
CA VAL A 21 16.98 -12.36 -13.53
C VAL A 21 17.08 -11.64 -14.87
N ALA A 22 18.01 -12.03 -15.75
CA ALA A 22 18.15 -11.45 -17.07
C ALA A 22 16.90 -11.68 -17.93
N ILE A 23 16.37 -12.91 -17.96
CA ILE A 23 15.13 -13.20 -18.69
C ILE A 23 13.95 -12.39 -18.14
N VAL A 24 13.76 -12.34 -16.83
CA VAL A 24 12.67 -11.55 -16.22
C VAL A 24 12.86 -10.06 -16.53
N ALA A 25 14.09 -9.55 -16.47
CA ALA A 25 14.38 -8.16 -16.80
C ALA A 25 14.01 -7.85 -18.26
N PHE A 26 14.45 -8.65 -19.23
CA PHE A 26 14.19 -8.38 -20.64
C PHE A 26 12.77 -8.71 -21.09
N ALA A 27 12.19 -9.82 -20.62
CA ALA A 27 10.89 -10.29 -21.06
C ALA A 27 9.72 -9.57 -20.36
N VAL A 28 9.94 -9.06 -19.14
CA VAL A 28 8.87 -8.45 -18.32
C VAL A 28 9.18 -7.00 -17.98
N VAL A 29 10.34 -6.72 -17.38
CA VAL A 29 10.62 -5.37 -16.87
C VAL A 29 10.77 -4.36 -18.00
N VAL A 30 11.56 -4.66 -19.03
CA VAL A 30 11.78 -3.73 -20.17
C VAL A 30 10.47 -3.38 -20.90
N PRO A 31 9.62 -4.34 -21.31
CA PRO A 31 8.32 -4.01 -21.93
C PRO A 31 7.42 -3.16 -21.03
N LEU A 32 7.39 -3.43 -19.72
CA LEU A 32 6.62 -2.62 -18.77
C LEU A 32 7.17 -1.20 -18.65
N LEU A 33 8.49 -1.04 -18.65
CA LEU A 33 9.13 0.28 -18.65
C LEU A 33 8.87 1.04 -19.95
N MET A 34 8.91 0.36 -21.10
CA MET A 34 8.56 0.96 -22.39
C MET A 34 7.09 1.38 -22.44
N LEU A 35 6.19 0.53 -21.94
CA LEU A 35 4.77 0.85 -21.83
C LEU A 35 4.56 2.08 -20.93
N LEU A 36 5.19 2.10 -19.76
CA LEU A 36 5.14 3.23 -18.83
C LEU A 36 5.69 4.50 -19.47
N TRP A 37 6.83 4.41 -20.17
CA TRP A 37 7.44 5.54 -20.88
C TRP A 37 6.51 6.08 -21.97
N SER A 38 5.97 5.20 -22.81
CA SER A 38 5.03 5.59 -23.87
C SER A 38 3.78 6.28 -23.32
N TRP A 39 3.34 5.89 -22.12
CA TRP A 39 2.23 6.52 -21.42
C TRP A 39 2.61 7.89 -20.84
N LEU A 40 3.78 8.00 -20.20
CA LEU A 40 4.25 9.24 -19.57
C LEU A 40 4.43 10.39 -20.56
N VAL A 41 4.87 10.09 -21.79
CA VAL A 41 5.14 11.07 -22.84
C VAL A 41 3.86 11.51 -23.58
N THR A 42 2.69 10.95 -23.25
CA THR A 42 1.43 11.40 -23.86
C THR A 42 1.10 12.85 -23.45
N PRO A 43 0.44 13.64 -24.31
CA PRO A 43 0.09 15.02 -24.00
C PRO A 43 -0.78 15.18 -22.75
N VAL A 44 -1.70 14.24 -22.52
CA VAL A 44 -2.59 14.22 -21.35
C VAL A 44 -1.81 14.04 -20.05
N VAL A 45 -0.84 13.13 -20.02
CA VAL A 45 -0.03 12.89 -18.81
C VAL A 45 0.98 14.01 -18.60
N THR A 46 1.60 14.47 -19.67
CA THR A 46 2.59 15.56 -19.62
C THR A 46 1.96 16.85 -19.10
N SER A 47 0.77 17.24 -19.60
CA SER A 47 0.04 18.40 -19.08
C SER A 47 -0.36 18.24 -17.61
N ALA A 48 -0.74 17.04 -17.18
CA ALA A 48 -1.00 16.77 -15.78
C ALA A 48 0.27 16.90 -14.91
N LEU A 49 1.41 16.40 -15.38
CA LEU A 49 2.71 16.50 -14.70
C LEU A 49 3.21 17.94 -14.61
N LEU A 50 2.90 18.79 -15.59
CA LEU A 50 3.28 20.21 -15.58
C LEU A 50 2.37 21.09 -14.72
N SER A 51 1.27 20.55 -14.21
CA SER A 51 0.32 21.31 -13.40
C SER A 51 0.87 21.61 -12.00
N ASP A 52 0.44 22.73 -11.41
CA ASP A 52 0.71 23.08 -10.01
C ASP A 52 0.15 22.02 -9.02
N ALA A 53 -0.86 21.25 -9.44
CA ALA A 53 -1.36 20.13 -8.65
C ALA A 53 -0.33 18.99 -8.54
N ALA A 54 0.57 18.82 -9.52
CA ALA A 54 1.56 17.73 -9.52
C ALA A 54 2.67 17.96 -8.49
N SER A 55 3.18 19.19 -8.36
CA SER A 55 4.18 19.55 -7.35
C SER A 55 3.60 19.38 -5.93
N LYS A 56 2.36 19.83 -5.72
CA LYS A 56 1.59 19.63 -4.47
C LYS A 56 1.33 18.15 -4.18
N ALA A 57 0.99 17.36 -5.19
CA ALA A 57 0.81 15.91 -5.04
C ALA A 57 2.12 15.23 -4.63
N ALA A 58 3.26 15.61 -5.23
CA ALA A 58 4.58 15.09 -4.86
C ALA A 58 4.91 15.37 -3.38
N MET A 59 4.63 16.60 -2.91
CA MET A 59 4.75 16.98 -1.50
C MET A 59 3.91 16.06 -0.59
N ILE A 60 2.62 15.87 -0.90
CA ILE A 60 1.71 15.02 -0.11
C ILE A 60 2.20 13.58 -0.08
N VAL A 61 2.59 13.03 -1.24
CA VAL A 61 3.12 11.67 -1.36
C VAL A 61 4.36 11.51 -0.48
N CYS A 62 5.26 12.49 -0.42
CA CYS A 62 6.45 12.43 0.43
C CYS A 62 6.11 12.41 1.92
N VAL A 63 5.17 13.26 2.37
CA VAL A 63 4.70 13.24 3.77
C VAL A 63 4.12 11.87 4.13
N LEU A 64 3.24 11.34 3.27
CA LEU A 64 2.62 10.04 3.47
C LEU A 64 3.66 8.93 3.49
N LEU A 65 4.66 8.99 2.61
CA LEU A 65 5.75 8.02 2.55
C LEU A 65 6.60 8.04 3.82
N TRP A 66 6.97 9.22 4.33
CA TRP A 66 7.75 9.35 5.56
C TRP A 66 6.97 8.89 6.79
N ALA A 67 5.68 9.22 6.86
CA ALA A 67 4.78 8.73 7.91
C ALA A 67 4.59 7.20 7.81
N ALA A 68 4.44 6.66 6.59
CA ALA A 68 4.37 5.22 6.35
C ALA A 68 5.66 4.52 6.80
N GLY A 69 6.83 5.10 6.56
CA GLY A 69 8.10 4.62 7.11
C GLY A 69 8.03 4.43 8.62
N CYS A 70 7.58 5.44 9.38
CA CYS A 70 7.40 5.33 10.83
C CYS A 70 6.47 4.16 11.24
N PHE A 71 5.35 3.97 10.54
CA PHE A 71 4.39 2.90 10.84
C PHE A 71 4.90 1.51 10.48
N ILE A 72 5.47 1.37 9.28
CA ILE A 72 5.99 0.10 8.77
C ILE A 72 7.18 -0.33 9.61
N GLY A 73 8.07 0.58 10.00
CA GLY A 73 9.27 0.27 10.79
C GLY A 73 8.98 -0.42 12.11
N ARG A 74 7.86 -0.04 12.72
CA ARG A 74 7.36 -0.69 13.94
C ARG A 74 6.95 -2.13 13.73
N LEU A 75 6.35 -2.46 12.58
CA LEU A 75 5.84 -3.80 12.26
C LEU A 75 6.92 -4.68 11.65
N ARG A 76 7.70 -4.12 10.73
CA ARG A 76 8.80 -4.76 10.01
C ARG A 76 9.80 -3.68 9.64
N GLY A 77 10.89 -3.58 10.39
CA GLY A 77 11.96 -2.64 10.07
C GLY A 77 12.95 -3.17 9.03
N PRO A 78 13.91 -2.33 8.59
CA PRO A 78 14.93 -2.72 7.63
C PRO A 78 16.04 -3.62 8.22
N ALA A 79 16.23 -3.62 9.54
CA ALA A 79 17.25 -4.43 10.22
C ALA A 79 16.80 -5.88 10.50
N VAL A 80 16.20 -6.56 9.51
CA VAL A 80 15.67 -7.93 9.68
C VAL A 80 16.58 -8.95 9.00
N ARG A 81 16.89 -10.04 9.71
CA ARG A 81 17.57 -11.24 9.21
C ARG A 81 16.69 -12.47 9.52
N PRO A 82 16.94 -13.64 8.89
CA PRO A 82 16.30 -14.89 9.29
C PRO A 82 16.35 -15.11 10.81
N PRO A 83 15.34 -15.74 11.43
CA PRO A 83 15.23 -15.84 12.89
C PRO A 83 16.49 -16.37 13.59
N PHE A 84 17.11 -17.41 13.03
CA PHE A 84 18.35 -17.99 13.56
C PHE A 84 19.52 -16.99 13.55
N LEU A 85 19.75 -16.30 12.43
CA LEU A 85 20.82 -15.30 12.32
C LEU A 85 20.56 -14.09 13.22
N THR A 86 19.30 -13.67 13.33
CA THR A 86 18.92 -12.61 14.27
C THR A 86 19.24 -13.02 15.70
N PHE A 87 18.94 -14.27 16.09
CA PHE A 87 19.30 -14.80 17.40
C PHE A 87 20.81 -14.83 17.62
N ALA A 88 21.56 -15.46 16.71
CA ALA A 88 23.02 -15.60 16.81
C ALA A 88 23.75 -14.26 16.87
N PHE A 89 23.43 -13.32 15.98
CA PHE A 89 24.03 -11.98 16.01
C PHE A 89 23.54 -11.13 17.19
N SER A 90 22.40 -11.47 17.80
CA SER A 90 21.91 -10.74 18.95
C SER A 90 22.59 -11.07 20.27
N ILE A 91 23.17 -12.26 20.37
CA ILE A 91 23.95 -12.73 21.53
C ILE A 91 25.44 -12.49 21.35
N ALA A 92 25.92 -12.40 20.11
CA ALA A 92 27.31 -12.11 19.82
C ALA A 92 27.69 -10.69 20.33
N PRO A 93 28.93 -10.48 20.81
CA PRO A 93 29.43 -9.18 21.29
C PRO A 93 29.70 -8.17 20.15
N LEU A 94 28.97 -8.27 19.03
CA LEU A 94 29.11 -7.39 17.88
C LEU A 94 28.23 -6.15 18.05
N ARG A 95 28.77 -5.00 17.64
CA ARG A 95 27.99 -3.75 17.53
C ARG A 95 26.81 -3.97 16.58
N ARG A 96 25.62 -3.49 16.94
CA ARG A 96 24.39 -3.69 16.15
C ARG A 96 24.53 -3.15 14.74
N ARG A 97 25.23 -2.02 14.57
CA ARG A 97 25.53 -1.45 13.26
C ARG A 97 26.34 -2.37 12.34
N LEU A 98 27.22 -3.20 12.89
CA LEU A 98 28.01 -4.17 12.10
C LEU A 98 27.19 -5.42 11.79
N ALA A 99 26.44 -5.92 12.78
CA ALA A 99 25.62 -7.11 12.61
C ALA A 99 24.44 -6.90 11.63
N PHE A 100 23.79 -5.74 11.68
CA PHE A 100 22.56 -5.45 10.93
C PHE A 100 22.70 -4.32 9.90
N GLY A 101 23.89 -3.72 9.75
CA GLY A 101 24.13 -2.63 8.79
C GLY A 101 23.93 -3.03 7.34
N MET A 102 24.34 -4.24 6.95
CA MET A 102 24.15 -4.72 5.56
C MET A 102 22.66 -4.90 5.18
N PRO A 103 21.82 -5.61 5.97
CA PRO A 103 20.37 -5.65 5.73
C PRO A 103 19.75 -4.25 5.61
N VAL A 104 20.16 -3.33 6.49
CA VAL A 104 19.70 -1.94 6.46
C VAL A 104 20.13 -1.24 5.17
N ALA A 105 21.40 -1.38 4.76
CA ALA A 105 21.91 -0.77 3.54
C ALA A 105 21.20 -1.30 2.29
N TYR A 106 20.93 -2.60 2.19
CA TYR A 106 20.17 -3.16 1.07
C TYR A 106 18.73 -2.67 1.03
N ALA A 107 18.05 -2.67 2.18
CA ALA A 107 16.66 -2.23 2.29
C ALA A 107 16.51 -0.73 1.94
N LEU A 108 17.42 0.11 2.46
CA LEU A 108 17.44 1.54 2.17
C LEU A 108 17.89 1.82 0.73
N GLY A 109 18.92 1.13 0.24
CA GLY A 109 19.40 1.24 -1.12
C GLY A 109 18.31 0.93 -2.13
N PHE A 110 17.48 -0.08 -1.86
CA PHE A 110 16.30 -0.38 -2.68
C PHE A 110 15.28 0.76 -2.70
N VAL A 111 14.93 1.32 -1.55
CA VAL A 111 13.97 2.46 -1.46
C VAL A 111 14.53 3.70 -2.17
N VAL A 112 15.80 4.03 -1.96
CA VAL A 112 16.48 5.17 -2.60
C VAL A 112 16.53 4.98 -4.10
N ALA A 113 16.97 3.80 -4.58
CA ALA A 113 17.06 3.49 -6.00
C ALA A 113 15.68 3.56 -6.67
N PHE A 114 14.65 3.00 -6.02
CA PHE A 114 13.28 3.04 -6.55
C PHE A 114 12.76 4.48 -6.70
N LEU A 115 12.92 5.32 -5.68
CA LEU A 115 12.45 6.72 -5.76
C LEU A 115 13.30 7.57 -6.70
N ALA A 116 14.61 7.38 -6.72
CA ALA A 116 15.49 8.06 -7.68
C ALA A 116 15.14 7.68 -9.12
N PHE A 117 14.84 6.39 -9.37
CA PHE A 117 14.37 5.91 -10.66
C PHE A 117 13.02 6.52 -11.04
N ALA A 118 12.05 6.55 -10.12
CA ALA A 118 10.74 7.17 -10.36
C ALA A 118 10.88 8.67 -10.67
N GLY A 119 11.66 9.41 -9.87
CA GLY A 119 11.93 10.82 -10.10
C GLY A 119 12.67 11.08 -11.41
N GLY A 120 13.66 10.24 -11.73
CA GLY A 120 14.40 10.30 -13.00
C GLY A 120 13.53 10.02 -14.21
N MET A 121 12.63 9.03 -14.12
CA MET A 121 11.68 8.73 -15.20
C MET A 121 10.72 9.90 -15.46
N LEU A 122 10.18 10.52 -14.39
CA LEU A 122 9.31 11.68 -14.50
C LEU A 122 10.04 12.90 -15.07
N GLY A 123 11.23 13.22 -14.54
CA GLY A 123 12.06 14.32 -15.03
C GLY A 123 12.49 14.11 -16.49
N ALA A 124 12.89 12.89 -16.86
CA ALA A 124 13.25 12.54 -18.23
C ALA A 124 12.07 12.65 -19.19
N ALA A 125 10.86 12.24 -18.78
CA ALA A 125 9.66 12.38 -19.60
C ALA A 125 9.34 13.87 -19.88
N MET A 126 9.38 14.72 -18.86
CA MET A 126 9.14 16.17 -19.00
C MET A 126 10.23 16.88 -19.83
N TRP A 127 11.49 16.46 -19.69
CA TRP A 127 12.59 16.94 -20.53
C TRP A 127 12.45 16.49 -21.99
N SER A 128 12.12 15.22 -22.24
CA SER A 128 11.99 14.66 -23.59
C SER A 128 10.85 15.29 -24.41
N THR A 129 9.86 15.86 -23.72
CA THR A 129 8.74 16.60 -24.34
C THR A 129 9.05 18.10 -24.52
N GLY A 130 10.23 18.57 -24.13
CA GLY A 130 10.67 19.96 -24.31
C GLY A 130 10.10 20.97 -23.32
N HIS A 131 9.43 20.52 -22.25
CA HIS A 131 8.77 21.43 -21.30
C HIS A 131 9.64 21.82 -20.09
N VAL A 132 10.72 21.07 -19.83
CA VAL A 132 11.57 21.26 -18.66
C VAL A 132 13.05 21.14 -19.04
N GLU A 133 13.89 21.97 -18.43
CA GLU A 133 15.34 21.90 -18.58
C GLU A 133 15.95 20.65 -17.92
N LEU A 134 17.04 20.13 -18.49
CA LEU A 134 17.76 18.97 -17.94
C LEU A 134 18.22 19.22 -16.49
N ALA A 135 18.60 20.46 -16.17
CA ALA A 135 19.03 20.85 -14.84
C ALA A 135 17.92 20.68 -13.79
N SER A 136 16.70 21.15 -14.08
CA SER A 136 15.54 20.98 -13.20
C SER A 136 15.16 19.51 -13.01
N GLY A 137 15.28 18.70 -14.08
CA GLY A 137 15.15 17.24 -13.98
C GLY A 137 16.19 16.61 -13.04
N ALA A 138 17.45 17.05 -13.13
CA ALA A 138 18.52 16.60 -12.24
C ALA A 138 18.29 17.01 -10.78
N ALA A 139 17.82 18.24 -10.53
CA ALA A 139 17.44 18.69 -9.19
C ALA A 139 16.35 17.80 -8.58
N PHE A 140 15.36 17.40 -9.38
CA PHE A 140 14.30 16.50 -8.91
C PHE A 140 14.80 15.08 -8.59
N VAL A 141 15.78 14.57 -9.35
CA VAL A 141 16.45 13.29 -9.03
C VAL A 141 17.18 13.38 -7.69
N VAL A 142 17.92 14.46 -7.46
CA VAL A 142 18.61 14.71 -6.17
C VAL A 142 17.61 14.79 -5.02
N ALA A 143 16.50 15.52 -5.21
CA ALA A 143 15.42 15.56 -4.23
C ALA A 143 14.83 14.17 -3.98
N SER A 144 14.60 13.37 -5.02
CA SER A 144 14.07 12.01 -4.91
C SER A 144 15.00 11.06 -4.13
N VAL A 145 16.31 11.22 -4.29
CA VAL A 145 17.31 10.53 -3.44
C VAL A 145 17.17 10.96 -1.98
N GLY A 146 17.04 12.26 -1.72
CA GLY A 146 16.77 12.81 -0.39
C GLY A 146 15.48 12.27 0.24
N VAL A 147 14.39 12.24 -0.53
CA VAL A 147 13.11 11.63 -0.13
C VAL A 147 13.29 10.17 0.23
N GLY A 148 14.02 9.40 -0.57
CA GLY A 148 14.28 7.97 -0.33
C GLY A 148 15.11 7.72 0.91
N LEU A 149 16.13 8.54 1.15
CA LEU A 149 16.93 8.48 2.37
C LEU A 149 16.10 8.85 3.60
N LEU A 150 15.23 9.86 3.52
CA LEU A 150 14.31 10.20 4.62
C LEU A 150 13.30 9.09 4.87
N ALA A 151 12.68 8.53 3.83
CA ALA A 151 11.75 7.40 3.95
C ALA A 151 12.43 6.17 4.58
N GLY A 152 13.64 5.84 4.14
CA GLY A 152 14.45 4.78 4.74
C GLY A 152 14.85 5.07 6.18
N SER A 153 15.15 6.34 6.50
CA SER A 153 15.49 6.77 7.85
C SER A 153 14.30 6.72 8.79
N THR A 154 13.12 7.21 8.39
CA THR A 154 11.90 7.11 9.20
C THR A 154 11.46 5.66 9.36
N TRP A 155 11.70 4.82 8.36
CA TRP A 155 11.51 3.38 8.43
C TRP A 155 12.42 2.73 9.50
N LEU A 156 13.72 3.03 9.49
CA LEU A 156 14.66 2.55 10.51
C LEU A 156 14.34 3.13 11.90
N LEU A 157 14.05 4.42 12.01
CA LEU A 157 13.67 5.07 13.27
C LEU A 157 12.37 4.51 13.85
N GLY A 158 11.42 4.14 12.99
CA GLY A 158 10.19 3.44 13.38
C GLY A 158 10.47 2.08 14.03
N GLN A 159 11.53 1.39 13.58
CA GLN A 159 12.00 0.15 14.18
C GLN A 159 12.74 0.38 15.51
N ILE A 160 13.58 1.42 15.57
CA ILE A 160 14.35 1.76 16.78
C ILE A 160 13.44 2.27 17.90
N PHE A 161 12.41 3.05 17.56
CA PHE A 161 11.51 3.70 18.51
C PHE A 161 10.03 3.31 18.28
N PRO A 162 9.65 2.04 18.45
CA PRO A 162 8.33 1.53 18.06
C PRO A 162 7.16 2.16 18.87
N ARG A 163 7.44 2.72 20.05
CA ARG A 163 6.43 3.39 20.89
C ARG A 163 6.08 4.79 20.39
N SER A 164 7.09 5.57 19.99
CA SER A 164 6.91 6.94 19.49
C SER A 164 6.63 7.00 18.00
N SER A 165 6.92 5.93 17.24
CA SER A 165 6.74 5.93 15.78
C SER A 165 5.30 6.21 15.34
N LEU A 166 4.30 5.78 16.13
CA LEU A 166 2.90 6.10 15.88
C LEU A 166 2.64 7.60 16.01
N ALA A 167 3.10 8.20 17.11
CA ALA A 167 2.93 9.62 17.36
C ALA A 167 3.69 10.45 16.31
N ALA A 168 4.89 10.05 15.94
CA ALA A 168 5.69 10.70 14.90
C ALA A 168 5.02 10.62 13.52
N GLY A 169 4.50 9.45 13.12
CA GLY A 169 3.77 9.30 11.86
C GLY A 169 2.48 10.13 11.83
N VAL A 170 1.70 10.14 12.92
CA VAL A 170 0.50 10.98 13.04
C VAL A 170 0.84 12.46 13.03
N LEU A 171 1.92 12.87 13.71
CA LEU A 171 2.40 14.24 13.72
C LEU A 171 2.83 14.67 12.31
N LEU A 172 3.55 13.84 11.56
CA LEU A 172 3.94 14.14 10.18
C LEU A 172 2.72 14.33 9.28
N VAL A 173 1.72 13.45 9.38
CA VAL A 173 0.46 13.62 8.63
C VAL A 173 -0.26 14.89 9.06
N GLY A 174 -0.36 15.15 10.36
CA GLY A 174 -1.00 16.34 10.91
C GLY A 174 -0.33 17.62 10.43
N LEU A 175 1.00 17.69 10.50
CA LEU A 175 1.79 18.82 9.99
C LEU A 175 1.69 18.96 8.47
N GLY A 176 1.65 17.84 7.75
CA GLY A 176 1.40 17.83 6.32
C GLY A 176 0.06 18.49 5.98
N VAL A 177 -1.00 18.13 6.69
CA VAL A 177 -2.35 18.71 6.52
C VAL A 177 -2.40 20.17 7.00
N THR A 178 -1.77 20.53 8.11
CA THR A 178 -1.80 21.93 8.57
C THR A 178 -0.98 22.85 7.70
N SER A 179 0.09 22.35 7.06
CA SER A 179 0.92 23.13 6.13
C SER A 179 0.14 23.65 4.91
N THR A 180 -1.01 23.04 4.62
CA THR A 180 -1.86 23.41 3.49
C THR A 180 -2.80 24.56 3.85
N VAL A 181 -3.01 24.78 5.15
CA VAL A 181 -3.89 25.81 5.71
C VAL A 181 -3.06 26.99 6.21
N PHE A 182 -1.86 26.74 6.75
CA PHE A 182 -1.03 27.75 7.40
C PHE A 182 0.22 28.10 6.59
N GLY A 183 0.06 29.01 5.64
CA GLY A 183 1.09 29.46 4.69
C GLY A 183 2.44 29.92 5.29
N PRO A 184 2.51 30.64 6.43
CA PRO A 184 3.78 31.23 6.90
C PRO A 184 4.89 30.23 7.25
N VAL A 185 4.55 28.99 7.62
CA VAL A 185 5.54 27.97 8.03
C VAL A 185 5.98 27.09 6.85
N VAL A 186 5.22 27.09 5.75
CA VAL A 186 5.41 26.24 4.58
C VAL A 186 6.83 26.24 4.02
N PRO A 187 7.51 27.40 3.87
CA PRO A 187 8.86 27.45 3.30
C PRO A 187 9.91 26.66 4.09
N TYR A 188 9.68 26.42 5.37
CA TYR A 188 10.61 25.74 6.27
C TYR A 188 10.37 24.23 6.39
N LEU A 189 9.33 23.71 5.74
CA LEU A 189 8.94 22.31 5.87
C LEU A 189 9.64 21.46 4.78
N PRO A 190 10.29 20.33 5.15
CA PRO A 190 11.06 19.54 4.19
C PRO A 190 10.26 18.98 3.01
N TRP A 191 8.96 18.72 3.19
CA TRP A 191 8.10 18.26 2.10
C TRP A 191 7.80 19.37 1.09
N HIS A 192 7.80 20.64 1.52
CA HIS A 192 7.65 21.76 0.59
C HIS A 192 8.89 21.91 -0.29
N TRP A 193 10.09 21.60 0.22
CA TRP A 193 11.31 21.56 -0.60
C TRP A 193 11.24 20.53 -1.73
N VAL A 194 10.43 19.47 -1.60
CA VAL A 194 10.14 18.54 -2.70
C VAL A 194 9.32 19.21 -3.78
N SER A 195 8.31 20.00 -3.41
CA SER A 195 7.51 20.79 -4.35
C SER A 195 8.39 21.78 -5.12
N ASN A 196 9.30 22.47 -4.42
CA ASN A 196 10.17 23.46 -5.05
C ASN A 196 11.27 22.81 -5.91
N ALA A 197 11.70 21.60 -5.55
CA ALA A 197 12.61 20.81 -6.37
C ALA A 197 11.91 20.07 -7.51
N TYR A 198 10.57 20.16 -7.61
CA TYR A 198 9.81 19.54 -8.70
C TYR A 198 10.25 20.14 -10.04
N PRO A 199 10.27 19.38 -11.16
CA PRO A 199 10.95 19.81 -12.38
C PRO A 199 10.45 21.14 -12.99
N VAL A 200 9.22 21.56 -12.66
CA VAL A 200 8.67 22.86 -13.09
C VAL A 200 9.37 24.04 -12.42
N GLU A 201 9.70 23.94 -11.13
CA GLU A 201 10.43 24.98 -10.38
C GLU A 201 11.94 24.76 -10.39
N GLY A 202 12.39 23.50 -10.28
CA GLY A 202 13.80 23.11 -10.47
C GLY A 202 14.76 23.63 -9.39
N SER A 203 14.29 23.92 -8.17
CA SER A 203 15.13 24.52 -7.12
C SER A 203 16.21 23.55 -6.60
N PHE A 204 17.45 23.75 -7.05
CA PHE A 204 18.62 23.02 -6.54
C PHE A 204 18.86 23.25 -5.04
N VAL A 205 18.61 24.46 -4.55
CA VAL A 205 18.77 24.78 -3.11
C VAL A 205 17.86 23.89 -2.27
N SER A 206 16.61 23.72 -2.71
CA SER A 206 15.63 22.85 -2.04
C SER A 206 16.03 21.37 -2.13
N ALA A 207 16.49 20.93 -3.31
CA ALA A 207 16.96 19.55 -3.52
C ALA A 207 18.17 19.19 -2.64
N PHE A 208 19.18 20.07 -2.60
CA PHE A 208 20.37 19.88 -1.77
C PHE A 208 20.05 20.01 -0.28
N GLY A 209 19.21 20.97 0.12
CA GLY A 209 18.74 21.10 1.50
C GLY A 209 18.04 19.82 1.99
N LEU A 210 17.20 19.23 1.14
CA LEU A 210 16.53 17.97 1.43
C LEU A 210 17.52 16.81 1.54
N LEU A 211 18.49 16.72 0.63
CA LEU A 211 19.52 15.68 0.68
C LEU A 211 20.38 15.79 1.95
N LEU A 212 20.81 17.00 2.32
CA LEU A 212 21.60 17.24 3.53
C LEU A 212 20.82 16.86 4.79
N LEU A 213 19.55 17.26 4.87
CA LEU A 213 18.67 16.84 5.95
C LEU A 213 18.56 15.30 6.00
N ALA A 214 18.36 14.66 4.84
CA ALA A 214 18.22 13.22 4.75
C ALA A 214 19.47 12.48 5.24
N VAL A 215 20.66 12.94 4.85
CA VAL A 215 21.95 12.41 5.31
C VAL A 215 22.10 12.60 6.82
N GLY A 216 21.72 13.76 7.36
CA GLY A 216 21.76 14.02 8.81
C GLY A 216 20.83 13.10 9.61
N VAL A 217 19.58 12.92 9.16
CA VAL A 217 18.61 12.03 9.80
C VAL A 217 19.05 10.57 9.68
N MET A 218 19.64 10.17 8.55
CA MET A 218 20.18 8.83 8.34
C MET A 218 21.36 8.56 9.30
N ALA A 219 22.32 9.49 9.37
CA ALA A 219 23.45 9.38 10.28
C ALA A 219 22.97 9.25 11.74
N PHE A 220 21.96 10.02 12.13
CA PHE A 220 21.30 9.89 13.42
C PHE A 220 20.66 8.50 13.61
N ALA A 221 19.90 8.00 12.63
CA ALA A 221 19.25 6.70 12.71
C ALA A 221 20.27 5.55 12.85
N VAL A 222 21.33 5.57 12.05
CA VAL A 222 22.43 4.59 12.11
C VAL A 222 23.15 4.65 13.47
N ALA A 223 23.45 5.84 13.99
CA ALA A 223 24.07 6.01 15.31
C ALA A 223 23.19 5.47 16.45
N ARG A 224 21.87 5.41 16.26
CA ARG A 224 20.91 4.88 17.23
C ARG A 224 20.58 3.40 17.05
N MET A 225 21.19 2.69 16.10
CA MET A 225 20.98 1.25 15.91
C MET A 225 21.34 0.40 17.14
N GLU A 226 22.23 0.88 18.02
CA GLU A 226 22.55 0.19 19.28
C GLU A 226 21.35 0.13 20.25
N ARG A 227 20.29 0.92 20.01
CA ARG A 227 19.03 0.84 20.79
C ARG A 227 18.07 -0.24 20.30
N LEU A 228 18.39 -0.95 19.20
CA LEU A 228 17.57 -2.05 18.71
C LEU A 228 17.49 -3.16 19.76
N ARG A 229 16.28 -3.44 20.22
CA ARG A 229 16.02 -4.47 21.24
C ARG A 229 16.02 -5.84 20.58
N ARG A 230 16.70 -6.79 21.23
CA ARG A 230 16.77 -8.19 20.78
C ARG A 230 15.38 -8.80 20.58
N ASP A 231 14.50 -8.63 21.55
CA ASP A 231 13.17 -9.24 21.53
C ASP A 231 12.32 -8.72 20.37
N ASP A 232 12.41 -7.41 20.09
CA ASP A 232 11.69 -6.79 18.97
C ASP A 232 12.23 -7.30 17.63
N LEU A 233 13.57 -7.41 17.47
CA LEU A 233 14.18 -7.96 16.26
C LEU A 233 13.78 -9.42 16.02
N LEU A 234 13.80 -10.25 17.06
CA LEU A 234 13.39 -11.66 16.96
C LEU A 234 11.90 -11.80 16.63
N ALA A 235 11.05 -11.03 17.28
CA ALA A 235 9.62 -11.03 16.99
C ALA A 235 9.35 -10.60 15.53
N GLN A 236 10.02 -9.54 15.05
CA GLN A 236 9.89 -9.11 13.65
C GLN A 236 10.42 -10.16 12.67
N ALA A 237 11.54 -10.81 12.98
CA ALA A 237 12.10 -11.88 12.15
C ALA A 237 11.17 -13.09 12.06
N GLN A 238 10.59 -13.54 13.18
CA GLN A 238 9.63 -14.65 13.21
C GLN A 238 8.34 -14.33 12.45
N LEU A 239 7.81 -13.10 12.63
CA LEU A 239 6.63 -12.65 11.90
C LEU A 239 6.89 -12.61 10.39
N TRP A 240 8.05 -12.08 9.98
CA TRP A 240 8.44 -12.03 8.58
C TRP A 240 8.63 -13.44 7.98
N ASP A 241 9.31 -14.33 8.69
CA ASP A 241 9.54 -15.70 8.25
C ASP A 241 8.21 -16.46 8.07
N THR A 242 7.31 -16.36 9.05
CA THR A 242 5.96 -16.95 8.97
C THR A 242 5.17 -16.38 7.80
N ALA A 243 5.17 -15.04 7.62
CA ALA A 243 4.47 -14.41 6.51
C ALA A 243 5.08 -14.77 5.16
N HIS A 244 6.40 -14.95 5.09
CA HIS A 244 7.12 -15.36 3.89
C HIS A 244 6.77 -16.79 3.49
N VAL A 245 6.68 -17.72 4.45
CA VAL A 245 6.24 -19.10 4.19
C VAL A 245 4.85 -19.09 3.54
N PHE A 246 3.87 -18.38 4.13
CA PHE A 246 2.53 -18.27 3.53
C PHE A 246 2.54 -17.59 2.17
N ALA A 247 3.35 -16.53 1.99
CA ALA A 247 3.46 -15.85 0.70
C ALA A 247 4.08 -16.76 -0.38
N SER A 248 5.06 -17.59 -0.01
CA SER A 248 5.70 -18.54 -0.92
C SER A 248 4.76 -19.65 -1.39
N THR A 249 3.75 -19.99 -0.58
CA THR A 249 2.68 -20.93 -0.95
C THR A 249 1.46 -20.23 -1.57
N PHE A 250 1.58 -18.96 -1.94
CA PHE A 250 0.50 -18.12 -2.49
C PHE A 250 -0.73 -18.00 -1.58
N ASP A 251 -0.57 -18.17 -0.26
CA ASP A 251 -1.60 -17.91 0.74
C ASP A 251 -1.43 -16.50 1.33
N LEU A 252 -1.74 -15.48 0.52
CA LEU A 252 -1.63 -14.09 0.96
C LEU A 252 -2.60 -13.72 2.07
N GLU A 253 -3.73 -14.44 2.19
CA GLU A 253 -4.67 -14.19 3.27
C GLU A 253 -4.04 -14.56 4.62
N SER A 254 -3.48 -15.76 4.73
CA SER A 254 -2.75 -16.18 5.94
C SER A 254 -1.50 -15.34 6.17
N ALA A 255 -0.76 -14.98 5.11
CA ALA A 255 0.39 -14.07 5.22
C ALA A 255 0.00 -12.71 5.83
N SER A 256 -1.13 -12.13 5.39
CA SER A 256 -1.65 -10.88 5.96
C SER A 256 -2.18 -11.05 7.38
N ALA A 257 -2.70 -12.22 7.72
CA ALA A 257 -3.25 -12.54 9.03
C ALA A 257 -2.16 -12.53 10.12
N VAL A 258 -0.93 -12.90 9.78
CA VAL A 258 0.24 -12.85 10.69
C VAL A 258 0.46 -11.44 11.25
N TYR A 259 0.21 -10.40 10.46
CA TYR A 259 0.38 -9.01 10.88
C TYR A 259 -0.84 -8.41 11.57
N ARG A 260 -1.93 -9.17 11.79
CA ARG A 260 -3.11 -8.64 12.47
C ARG A 260 -2.77 -8.33 13.94
N ALA A 261 -2.97 -7.08 14.32
CA ALA A 261 -2.76 -6.63 15.69
C ALA A 261 -3.69 -7.39 16.65
N ARG A 262 -3.12 -7.93 17.73
CA ARG A 262 -3.92 -8.52 18.82
C ARG A 262 -4.83 -7.44 19.42
N PRO A 263 -6.12 -7.71 19.71
CA PRO A 263 -7.02 -6.76 20.36
C PRO A 263 -6.43 -6.25 21.68
N ARG A 264 -6.31 -4.94 21.89
CA ARG A 264 -5.70 -4.38 23.13
C ARG A 264 -6.68 -3.56 23.97
N ARG A 265 -7.52 -2.75 23.33
CA ARG A 265 -8.50 -1.88 24.01
C ARG A 265 -9.87 -2.57 24.08
N PHE A 266 -10.76 -2.09 24.95
CA PHE A 266 -12.16 -2.52 25.04
C PHE A 266 -12.39 -4.04 25.13
N ARG A 267 -11.47 -4.78 25.77
CA ARG A 267 -11.61 -6.23 25.98
C ARG A 267 -12.76 -6.58 26.92
N ALA A 268 -12.98 -5.76 27.95
CA ALA A 268 -14.05 -5.92 28.92
C ALA A 268 -15.43 -5.47 28.41
N VAL A 269 -15.48 -4.75 27.28
CA VAL A 269 -16.77 -4.30 26.72
C VAL A 269 -17.42 -5.46 25.98
N SER A 270 -18.62 -5.86 26.40
CA SER A 270 -19.39 -6.89 25.70
C SER A 270 -19.66 -6.48 24.25
N ALA A 271 -19.35 -7.40 23.32
CA ALA A 271 -19.64 -7.25 21.90
C ALA A 271 -21.10 -7.56 21.56
N VAL A 272 -21.79 -8.30 22.43
CA VAL A 272 -23.20 -8.64 22.26
C VAL A 272 -24.00 -7.74 23.19
N ARG A 273 -24.59 -6.70 22.60
CA ARG A 273 -25.53 -5.80 23.28
C ARG A 273 -26.94 -6.06 22.77
N SER A 274 -27.91 -5.86 23.65
CA SER A 274 -29.33 -5.81 23.30
C SER A 274 -29.57 -4.59 22.41
N PHE A 275 -29.89 -4.84 21.15
CA PHE A 275 -30.42 -3.84 20.21
C PHE A 275 -31.72 -4.39 19.63
N SER A 276 -32.73 -3.54 19.48
CA SER A 276 -34.01 -3.89 18.85
C SER A 276 -33.85 -4.25 17.38
N SER A 277 -32.96 -3.55 16.67
CA SER A 277 -32.61 -3.83 15.29
C SER A 277 -31.42 -4.79 15.16
N GLN A 278 -31.60 -5.85 14.35
CA GLN A 278 -30.54 -6.83 14.06
C GLN A 278 -29.36 -6.21 13.30
N TRP A 279 -29.60 -5.38 12.28
CA TRP A 279 -28.51 -4.75 11.52
C TRP A 279 -27.66 -3.83 12.39
N LEU A 280 -28.28 -3.09 13.30
CA LEU A 280 -27.58 -2.17 14.21
C LEU A 280 -26.69 -2.95 15.19
N ARG A 281 -27.12 -4.14 15.61
CA ARG A 281 -26.33 -5.05 16.45
C ARG A 281 -25.04 -5.48 15.76
N PHE A 282 -25.10 -5.84 14.48
CA PHE A 282 -23.92 -6.24 13.71
C PHE A 282 -23.00 -5.05 13.43
N VAL A 283 -23.54 -3.89 13.08
CA VAL A 283 -22.75 -2.66 12.89
C VAL A 283 -22.03 -2.26 14.19
N ALA A 284 -22.71 -2.29 15.34
CA ALA A 284 -22.09 -1.97 16.62
C ALA A 284 -21.00 -2.97 17.02
N ARG A 285 -21.21 -4.27 16.73
CA ARG A 285 -20.22 -5.33 16.95
C ARG A 285 -18.97 -5.11 16.10
N ASP A 286 -19.14 -4.81 14.81
CA ASP A 286 -18.03 -4.59 13.89
C ASP A 286 -17.27 -3.29 14.21
N ALA A 287 -18.00 -2.23 14.59
CA ALA A 287 -17.41 -1.00 15.08
C ALA A 287 -16.57 -1.23 16.36
N LEU A 288 -17.07 -2.04 17.30
CA LEU A 288 -16.30 -2.43 18.48
C LEU A 288 -15.07 -3.26 18.09
N GLY A 289 -15.20 -4.17 17.12
CA GLY A 289 -14.09 -4.93 16.55
C GLY A 289 -12.97 -4.02 16.03
N ALA A 290 -13.32 -3.04 15.20
CA ALA A 290 -12.39 -2.02 14.70
C ALA A 290 -11.76 -1.20 15.84
N ALA A 291 -12.57 -0.78 16.83
CA ALA A 291 -12.12 0.00 17.98
C ALA A 291 -11.14 -0.77 18.89
N ARG A 292 -11.20 -2.10 18.92
CA ARG A 292 -10.24 -2.96 19.65
C ARG A 292 -8.86 -3.01 19.00
N THR A 293 -8.76 -2.66 17.71
CA THR A 293 -7.52 -2.56 16.92
C THR A 293 -7.33 -1.16 16.32
N PRO A 294 -7.17 -0.12 17.17
CA PRO A 294 -7.27 1.28 16.75
C PRO A 294 -6.26 1.64 15.66
N LEU A 295 -5.02 1.15 15.76
CA LEU A 295 -3.98 1.42 14.76
C LEU A 295 -4.37 0.93 13.37
N ARG A 296 -4.95 -0.28 13.29
CA ARG A 296 -5.37 -0.88 12.03
C ARG A 296 -6.57 -0.12 11.44
N ALA A 297 -7.51 0.28 12.29
CA ALA A 297 -8.66 1.09 11.89
C ALA A 297 -8.23 2.49 11.40
N THR A 298 -7.30 3.16 12.10
CA THR A 298 -6.79 4.47 11.68
C THR A 298 -6.01 4.39 10.38
N MET A 299 -5.20 3.34 10.17
CA MET A 299 -4.53 3.13 8.88
C MET A 299 -5.54 2.94 7.75
N GLY A 300 -6.61 2.17 7.99
CA GLY A 300 -7.70 2.00 7.02
C GLY A 300 -8.38 3.33 6.69
N ALA A 301 -8.72 4.12 7.71
CA ALA A 301 -9.31 5.44 7.55
C ALA A 301 -8.42 6.41 6.77
N VAL A 302 -7.10 6.44 7.05
CA VAL A 302 -6.13 7.27 6.34
C VAL A 302 -6.01 6.86 4.87
N LEU A 303 -5.98 5.55 4.57
CA LEU A 303 -5.92 5.06 3.18
C LEU A 303 -7.21 5.37 2.41
N LEU A 304 -8.38 5.24 3.05
CA LEU A 304 -9.67 5.61 2.46
C LEU A 304 -9.76 7.12 2.21
N ALA A 305 -9.34 7.94 3.17
CA ALA A 305 -9.26 9.39 3.01
C ALA A 305 -8.24 9.78 1.92
N GLY A 306 -7.11 9.08 1.83
CA GLY A 306 -6.14 9.26 0.74
C GLY A 306 -6.71 8.90 -0.64
N ALA A 307 -7.45 7.79 -0.74
CA ALA A 307 -8.17 7.44 -1.97
C ALA A 307 -9.18 8.52 -2.36
N GLY A 308 -9.97 8.99 -1.39
CA GLY A 308 -10.89 10.11 -1.57
C GLY A 308 -10.16 11.37 -2.02
N ALA A 309 -9.02 11.69 -1.41
CA ALA A 309 -8.22 12.86 -1.76
C ALA A 309 -7.70 12.79 -3.19
N ILE A 310 -7.30 11.62 -3.69
CA ILE A 310 -6.93 11.45 -5.11
C ILE A 310 -8.12 11.70 -6.02
N VAL A 311 -9.32 11.21 -5.66
CA VAL A 311 -10.55 11.50 -6.41
C VAL A 311 -10.90 13.00 -6.37
N GLY A 312 -10.67 13.65 -5.22
CA GLY A 312 -11.01 15.05 -4.99
C GLY A 312 -10.02 16.05 -5.60
N LEU A 313 -8.71 15.76 -5.57
CA LEU A 313 -7.64 16.55 -6.17
C LEU A 313 -7.49 16.30 -7.66
N GLY A 314 -7.85 15.07 -8.09
CA GLY A 314 -7.38 14.50 -9.34
C GLY A 314 -7.57 15.46 -10.52
N PRO A 315 -6.52 15.68 -11.34
CA PRO A 315 -6.65 16.41 -12.59
C PRO A 315 -7.71 15.73 -13.47
N ALA A 316 -7.99 16.30 -14.64
CA ALA A 316 -8.93 15.77 -15.63
C ALA A 316 -8.99 14.22 -15.63
N PRO A 317 -10.19 13.64 -15.74
CA PRO A 317 -10.51 12.26 -15.37
C PRO A 317 -9.57 11.21 -16.00
N THR A 318 -8.46 10.89 -15.34
CA THR A 318 -7.46 9.93 -15.84
C THR A 318 -7.62 8.58 -15.14
N PRO A 319 -7.65 7.47 -15.90
CA PRO A 319 -7.88 6.14 -15.36
C PRO A 319 -6.75 5.68 -14.41
N THR A 320 -5.53 6.19 -14.54
CA THR A 320 -4.39 5.76 -13.73
C THR A 320 -4.45 6.28 -12.29
N TRP A 321 -4.74 7.57 -12.09
CA TRP A 321 -4.97 8.12 -10.76
C TRP A 321 -6.20 7.51 -10.11
N GLY A 322 -7.24 7.27 -10.91
CA GLY A 322 -8.37 6.46 -10.51
C GLY A 322 -7.94 5.09 -9.97
N ALA A 323 -7.13 4.35 -10.73
CA ALA A 323 -6.68 3.03 -10.32
C ALA A 323 -5.91 3.05 -8.99
N VAL A 324 -5.04 4.04 -8.78
CA VAL A 324 -4.37 4.22 -7.48
C VAL A 324 -5.38 4.48 -6.36
N ALA A 325 -6.38 5.34 -6.59
CA ALA A 325 -7.45 5.57 -5.61
C ALA A 325 -8.23 4.29 -5.30
N GLY A 326 -8.56 3.49 -6.32
CA GLY A 326 -9.24 2.20 -6.13
C GLY A 326 -8.43 1.17 -5.35
N LEU A 327 -7.12 1.07 -5.62
CA LEU A 327 -6.20 0.24 -4.84
C LEU A 327 -6.12 0.68 -3.38
N LEU A 328 -5.98 1.98 -3.13
CA LEU A 328 -5.96 2.54 -1.78
C LEU A 328 -7.29 2.32 -1.05
N ALA A 329 -8.41 2.50 -1.73
CA ALA A 329 -9.74 2.27 -1.18
C ALA A 329 -9.92 0.79 -0.82
N TYR A 330 -9.49 -0.12 -1.69
CA TYR A 330 -9.47 -1.55 -1.41
C TYR A 330 -8.62 -1.85 -0.18
N VAL A 331 -7.33 -1.49 -0.15
CA VAL A 331 -6.49 -1.77 1.04
C VAL A 331 -7.09 -1.13 2.31
N GLY A 332 -7.59 0.10 2.21
CA GLY A 332 -8.16 0.89 3.29
C GLY A 332 -9.45 0.33 3.90
N VAL A 333 -10.32 -0.31 3.11
CA VAL A 333 -11.55 -0.95 3.63
C VAL A 333 -11.27 -2.27 4.37
N GLY A 334 -10.08 -2.86 4.17
CA GLY A 334 -9.70 -4.15 4.74
C GLY A 334 -9.88 -4.24 6.28
N PRO A 335 -9.35 -3.29 7.07
CA PRO A 335 -9.59 -3.17 8.52
C PRO A 335 -11.07 -3.12 8.95
N LEU A 336 -11.95 -2.57 8.13
CA LEU A 336 -13.38 -2.43 8.43
C LEU A 336 -14.18 -3.68 8.05
N SER A 337 -13.55 -4.64 7.37
CA SER A 337 -14.21 -5.80 6.77
C SER A 337 -13.99 -7.11 7.55
N ASP A 338 -13.49 -7.04 8.78
CA ASP A 338 -13.23 -8.26 9.58
C ASP A 338 -14.52 -9.01 9.91
N GLY A 339 -15.61 -8.30 10.23
CA GLY A 339 -16.93 -8.88 10.42
C GLY A 339 -17.43 -9.61 9.18
N LEU A 340 -17.27 -9.01 8.00
CA LEU A 340 -17.61 -9.62 6.72
C LEU A 340 -16.82 -10.90 6.45
N ARG A 341 -15.50 -10.90 6.66
CA ARG A 341 -14.69 -12.12 6.49
C ARG A 341 -15.10 -13.22 7.45
N HIS A 342 -15.37 -12.86 8.71
CA HIS A 342 -15.85 -13.81 9.70
C HIS A 342 -17.23 -14.37 9.31
N ALA A 343 -18.17 -13.52 8.88
CA ALA A 343 -19.48 -13.94 8.40
C ALA A 343 -19.39 -14.94 7.24
N VAL A 344 -18.51 -14.67 6.27
CA VAL A 344 -18.30 -15.55 5.11
C VAL A 344 -17.52 -16.82 5.47
N ALA A 345 -16.70 -16.81 6.52
CA ALA A 345 -16.07 -18.01 7.04
C ALA A 345 -17.04 -18.89 7.84
N MET A 346 -18.03 -18.27 8.50
CA MET A 346 -19.04 -18.96 9.31
C MET A 346 -20.32 -19.30 8.54
N SER A 347 -20.48 -18.82 7.29
CA SER A 347 -21.57 -19.25 6.42
C SER A 347 -21.37 -20.74 6.09
N ALA A 348 -22.17 -21.57 6.72
CA ALA A 348 -22.20 -23.02 6.56
C ALA A 348 -23.64 -23.45 6.22
N ASP A 349 -23.83 -24.65 5.68
CA ASP A 349 -25.17 -25.13 5.28
C ASP A 349 -26.18 -25.19 6.45
N LEU A 350 -25.72 -25.16 7.70
CA LEU A 350 -26.57 -24.94 8.87
C LEU A 350 -26.38 -23.52 9.46
N PRO A 351 -27.46 -22.73 9.62
CA PRO A 351 -27.39 -21.40 10.19
C PRO A 351 -27.13 -21.45 11.71
N LEU A 352 -25.86 -21.42 12.10
CA LEU A 352 -25.42 -21.44 13.52
C LEU A 352 -25.96 -20.27 14.37
N TYR A 353 -26.36 -19.17 13.74
CA TYR A 353 -26.80 -17.95 14.41
C TYR A 353 -28.31 -17.70 14.33
N GLY A 354 -29.09 -18.65 13.80
CA GLY A 354 -30.53 -18.46 13.56
C GLY A 354 -30.85 -17.34 12.56
N VAL A 355 -29.85 -16.91 11.79
CA VAL A 355 -29.93 -15.90 10.73
C VAL A 355 -29.44 -16.56 9.45
N SER A 356 -30.12 -16.33 8.32
CA SER A 356 -29.69 -16.86 7.03
C SER A 356 -28.30 -16.31 6.64
N ASP A 357 -27.47 -17.12 5.97
CA ASP A 357 -26.12 -16.71 5.55
C ASP A 357 -26.12 -15.40 4.74
N ARG A 358 -27.13 -15.23 3.87
CA ARG A 358 -27.27 -14.02 3.04
C ARG A 358 -27.51 -12.79 3.90
N ALA A 359 -28.37 -12.90 4.91
CA ALA A 359 -28.63 -11.83 5.86
C ALA A 359 -27.40 -11.56 6.75
N LEU A 360 -26.69 -12.60 7.18
CA LEU A 360 -25.46 -12.47 7.95
C LEU A 360 -24.40 -11.67 7.17
N VAL A 361 -24.15 -12.05 5.91
CA VAL A 361 -23.22 -11.33 5.03
C VAL A 361 -23.70 -9.90 4.78
N SER A 362 -24.97 -9.68 4.46
CA SER A 362 -25.48 -8.34 4.18
C SER A 362 -25.36 -7.40 5.39
N TYR A 363 -25.69 -7.85 6.60
CA TYR A 363 -25.54 -7.03 7.81
C TYR A 363 -24.07 -6.66 8.08
N HIS A 364 -23.14 -7.58 7.83
CA HIS A 364 -21.70 -7.33 7.98
C HIS A 364 -21.07 -6.51 6.84
N THR A 365 -21.81 -6.22 5.76
CA THR A 365 -21.36 -5.25 4.73
C THR A 365 -21.66 -3.81 5.08
N VAL A 366 -22.62 -3.56 5.98
CA VAL A 366 -23.08 -2.20 6.31
C VAL A 366 -21.96 -1.38 6.95
N PHE A 367 -21.25 -1.94 7.93
CA PHE A 367 -20.17 -1.23 8.62
C PHE A 367 -19.02 -0.82 7.68
N PRO A 368 -18.41 -1.71 6.88
CA PRO A 368 -17.38 -1.30 5.93
C PRO A 368 -17.93 -0.33 4.88
N ALA A 369 -19.19 -0.45 4.44
CA ALA A 369 -19.79 0.50 3.50
C ALA A 369 -19.90 1.92 4.08
N VAL A 370 -20.45 2.06 5.29
CA VAL A 370 -20.59 3.34 5.98
C VAL A 370 -19.21 3.96 6.27
N GLY A 371 -18.27 3.17 6.78
CA GLY A 371 -16.92 3.68 7.06
C GLY A 371 -16.17 4.10 5.78
N THR A 372 -16.32 3.35 4.69
CA THR A 372 -15.76 3.72 3.37
C THR A 372 -16.37 5.02 2.88
N ALA A 373 -17.70 5.15 2.90
CA ALA A 373 -18.39 6.36 2.48
C ALA A 373 -17.95 7.60 3.28
N ILE A 374 -17.82 7.48 4.61
CA ILE A 374 -17.38 8.58 5.48
C ILE A 374 -15.94 8.99 5.15
N PHE A 375 -14.97 8.08 5.25
CA PHE A 375 -13.57 8.46 5.13
C PHE A 375 -13.16 8.84 3.71
N LEU A 376 -13.66 8.11 2.70
CA LEU A 376 -13.42 8.42 1.29
C LEU A 376 -14.12 9.73 0.92
N GLY A 377 -15.37 9.92 1.36
CA GLY A 377 -16.11 11.18 1.19
C GLY A 377 -15.38 12.37 1.81
N LEU A 378 -14.95 12.28 3.08
CA LEU A 378 -14.20 13.33 3.76
C LEU A 378 -12.91 13.68 3.00
N GLY A 379 -12.14 12.67 2.58
CA GLY A 379 -10.93 12.88 1.78
C GLY A 379 -11.23 13.61 0.48
N SER A 380 -12.28 13.21 -0.23
CA SER A 380 -12.68 13.83 -1.50
C SER A 380 -13.13 15.28 -1.34
N VAL A 381 -13.91 15.59 -0.29
CA VAL A 381 -14.40 16.94 -0.01
C VAL A 381 -13.22 17.84 0.38
N ILE A 382 -12.38 17.41 1.34
CA ILE A 382 -11.23 18.20 1.80
C ILE A 382 -10.29 18.52 0.63
N ALA A 383 -10.00 17.54 -0.21
CA ALA A 383 -9.17 17.72 -1.40
C ALA A 383 -9.82 18.66 -2.44
N SER A 384 -11.13 18.57 -2.65
CA SER A 384 -11.81 19.41 -3.65
C SER A 384 -11.74 20.91 -3.34
N LEU A 385 -11.61 21.28 -2.05
CA LEU A 385 -11.40 22.66 -1.60
C LEU A 385 -10.10 23.29 -2.13
N TRP A 386 -9.20 22.48 -2.71
CA TRP A 386 -7.92 22.92 -3.27
C TRP A 386 -7.99 23.21 -4.77
N GLY A 387 -9.20 23.33 -5.32
CA GLY A 387 -9.42 23.88 -6.65
C GLY A 387 -9.45 22.85 -7.78
N SER A 388 -10.01 21.65 -7.55
CA SER A 388 -10.09 20.62 -8.59
C SER A 388 -10.97 20.96 -9.80
N GLY A 389 -11.70 22.08 -9.76
CA GLY A 389 -12.56 22.55 -10.85
C GLY A 389 -13.73 21.61 -11.19
N ARG A 390 -13.90 20.49 -10.46
CA ARG A 390 -14.98 19.53 -10.67
C ARG A 390 -16.28 20.06 -10.08
N SER A 391 -17.39 19.87 -10.80
CA SER A 391 -18.72 20.16 -10.23
C SER A 391 -18.98 19.26 -9.02
N SER A 392 -19.69 19.79 -8.02
CA SER A 392 -20.02 19.05 -6.79
C SER A 392 -20.74 17.72 -7.10
N TRP A 393 -21.56 17.69 -8.17
CA TRP A 393 -22.27 16.48 -8.59
C TRP A 393 -21.33 15.40 -9.12
N HIS A 394 -20.34 15.75 -9.95
CA HIS A 394 -19.36 14.78 -10.43
C HIS A 394 -18.54 14.19 -9.28
N LEU A 395 -18.13 15.01 -8.31
CA LEU A 395 -17.40 14.55 -7.13
C LEU A 395 -18.24 13.55 -6.31
N ILE A 396 -19.50 13.86 -6.05
CA ILE A 396 -20.43 12.98 -5.32
C ILE A 396 -20.63 11.66 -6.08
N ALA A 397 -20.89 11.73 -7.38
CA ALA A 397 -21.12 10.54 -8.21
C ALA A 397 -19.89 9.62 -8.28
N THR A 398 -18.70 10.18 -8.53
CA THR A 398 -17.45 9.39 -8.60
C THR A 398 -17.09 8.75 -7.26
N THR A 399 -17.25 9.49 -6.16
CA THR A 399 -17.09 9.00 -4.79
C THR A 399 -18.07 7.87 -4.49
N ALA A 400 -19.35 8.03 -4.81
CA ALA A 400 -20.38 7.02 -4.57
C ALA A 400 -20.12 5.73 -5.38
N VAL A 401 -19.77 5.86 -6.66
CA VAL A 401 -19.41 4.72 -7.52
C VAL A 401 -18.20 3.98 -6.95
N LEU A 402 -17.16 4.69 -6.53
CA LEU A 402 -15.96 4.08 -5.96
C LEU A 402 -16.26 3.35 -4.65
N VAL A 403 -17.11 3.91 -3.78
CA VAL A 403 -17.59 3.25 -2.56
C VAL A 403 -18.30 1.94 -2.91
N LEU A 404 -19.27 1.99 -3.82
CA LEU A 404 -20.05 0.81 -4.22
C LEU A 404 -19.15 -0.31 -4.78
N LEU A 405 -18.27 0.03 -5.73
CA LEU A 405 -17.35 -0.93 -6.33
C LEU A 405 -16.34 -1.47 -5.31
N THR A 406 -15.79 -0.63 -4.44
CA THR A 406 -14.87 -1.07 -3.38
C THR A 406 -15.51 -2.11 -2.47
N ILE A 407 -16.77 -1.88 -2.07
CA ILE A 407 -17.52 -2.83 -1.24
C ILE A 407 -17.86 -4.10 -2.01
N ALA A 408 -18.32 -3.99 -3.26
CA ALA A 408 -18.63 -5.13 -4.10
C ALA A 408 -17.40 -6.04 -4.31
N VAL A 409 -16.25 -5.44 -4.65
CA VAL A 409 -14.96 -6.14 -4.80
C VAL A 409 -14.53 -6.78 -3.49
N ARG A 410 -14.74 -6.10 -2.35
CA ARG A 410 -14.41 -6.64 -1.02
C ARG A 410 -15.28 -7.84 -0.64
N VAL A 411 -16.58 -7.81 -0.95
CA VAL A 411 -17.48 -8.96 -0.80
C VAL A 411 -17.04 -10.10 -1.73
N CYS A 412 -16.78 -9.81 -3.00
CA CYS A 412 -16.31 -10.78 -3.98
C CYS A 412 -15.01 -11.49 -3.54
N ALA A 413 -14.06 -10.72 -3.00
CA ALA A 413 -12.81 -11.25 -2.44
C ALA A 413 -13.06 -12.13 -1.22
N SER A 414 -13.99 -11.74 -0.33
CA SER A 414 -14.29 -12.50 0.89
C SER A 414 -14.96 -13.85 0.57
N VAL A 415 -15.84 -13.89 -0.44
CA VAL A 415 -16.56 -15.12 -0.86
C VAL A 415 -15.67 -16.06 -1.69
N LYS A 416 -14.52 -15.59 -2.18
CA LYS A 416 -13.64 -16.36 -3.07
C LYS A 416 -13.20 -17.71 -2.51
N GLY A 417 -12.89 -17.79 -1.22
CA GLY A 417 -12.34 -18.99 -0.59
C GLY A 417 -10.88 -19.28 -0.98
N PRO A 418 -10.29 -20.37 -0.46
CA PRO A 418 -8.90 -20.74 -0.73
C PRO A 418 -8.71 -21.12 -2.21
N MET A 419 -7.47 -21.05 -2.67
CA MET A 419 -7.12 -21.46 -4.03
C MET A 419 -7.36 -22.97 -4.20
N PRO A 420 -8.11 -23.42 -5.22
CA PRO A 420 -8.30 -24.83 -5.50
C PRO A 420 -6.98 -25.57 -5.72
N VAL A 421 -6.86 -26.78 -5.17
CA VAL A 421 -5.66 -27.62 -5.33
C VAL A 421 -5.36 -27.93 -6.80
N SER A 422 -6.38 -27.95 -7.66
CA SER A 422 -6.20 -28.11 -9.11
C SER A 422 -5.39 -26.98 -9.76
N LEU A 423 -5.38 -25.77 -9.19
CA LEU A 423 -4.54 -24.66 -9.66
C LEU A 423 -3.10 -24.72 -9.14
N LEU A 424 -2.81 -25.62 -8.19
CA LEU A 424 -1.46 -25.87 -7.70
C LEU A 424 -0.74 -26.94 -8.51
N ALA A 425 -1.46 -27.74 -9.31
CA ALA A 425 -0.87 -28.74 -10.18
C ALA A 425 -0.08 -28.05 -11.32
N PRO A 426 1.22 -28.35 -11.50
CA PRO A 426 2.00 -27.78 -12.58
C PRO A 426 1.44 -28.22 -13.93
N ALA A 427 1.19 -27.27 -14.83
CA ALA A 427 0.77 -27.56 -16.20
C ALA A 427 2.00 -27.51 -17.11
N SER A 428 2.51 -28.66 -17.53
CA SER A 428 3.62 -28.71 -18.50
C SER A 428 3.12 -28.26 -19.87
N THR A 429 3.42 -27.02 -20.26
CA THR A 429 3.23 -26.54 -21.63
C THR A 429 4.57 -26.24 -22.30
N PRO A 430 4.64 -26.20 -23.64
CA PRO A 430 5.89 -25.86 -24.35
C PRO A 430 6.45 -24.47 -23.97
N MET A 431 5.61 -23.56 -23.46
CA MET A 431 6.00 -22.22 -22.99
C MET A 431 6.33 -22.19 -21.48
N GLY A 432 6.38 -23.33 -20.80
CA GLY A 432 6.54 -23.45 -19.34
C GLY A 432 5.21 -23.63 -18.60
N ASP A 433 5.24 -23.41 -17.29
CA ASP A 433 4.05 -23.56 -16.42
C ASP A 433 3.16 -22.32 -16.47
N LEU A 434 2.25 -22.27 -17.46
CA LEU A 434 1.22 -21.22 -17.57
C LEU A 434 0.29 -21.20 -16.33
N GLY A 435 0.25 -22.27 -15.54
CA GLY A 435 -0.45 -22.30 -14.26
C GLY A 435 0.06 -21.23 -13.28
N ALA A 436 1.29 -20.73 -13.43
CA ALA A 436 1.78 -19.59 -12.65
C ALA A 436 0.98 -18.31 -12.90
N ILE A 437 0.61 -18.02 -14.16
CA ILE A 437 -0.20 -16.84 -14.52
C ILE A 437 -1.61 -16.98 -13.94
N ILE A 438 -2.21 -18.17 -14.04
CA ILE A 438 -3.55 -18.42 -13.48
C ILE A 438 -3.54 -18.27 -11.95
N ARG A 439 -2.49 -18.76 -11.27
CA ARG A 439 -2.30 -18.55 -9.82
C ARG A 439 -2.15 -17.07 -9.47
N LEU A 440 -1.38 -16.30 -10.24
CA LEU A 440 -1.24 -14.86 -10.05
C LEU A 440 -2.57 -14.12 -10.29
N LEU A 441 -3.32 -14.46 -11.34
CA LEU A 441 -4.64 -13.89 -11.59
C LEU A 441 -5.63 -14.25 -10.48
N TRP A 442 -5.57 -15.48 -9.96
CA TRP A 442 -6.34 -15.86 -8.78
C TRP A 442 -5.88 -15.06 -7.54
N LEU A 443 -4.60 -14.75 -7.39
CA LEU A 443 -4.12 -14.02 -6.23
C LEU A 443 -4.49 -12.52 -6.27
N PHE A 444 -4.44 -11.94 -7.46
CA PHE A 444 -4.55 -10.50 -7.67
C PHE A 444 -5.87 -10.05 -8.29
N ASP A 445 -6.84 -10.92 -8.56
CA ASP A 445 -8.12 -10.52 -9.16
C ASP A 445 -8.83 -9.38 -8.41
N ALA A 446 -8.88 -9.44 -7.09
CA ALA A 446 -9.49 -8.38 -6.29
C ALA A 446 -8.70 -7.07 -6.32
N VAL A 447 -7.38 -7.16 -6.49
CA VAL A 447 -6.49 -5.99 -6.66
C VAL A 447 -6.69 -5.38 -8.05
N LEU A 448 -6.81 -6.21 -9.08
CA LEU A 448 -7.10 -5.79 -10.45
C LEU A 448 -8.49 -5.15 -10.56
N LEU A 449 -9.52 -5.78 -9.99
CA LEU A 449 -10.87 -5.21 -9.91
C LEU A 449 -10.87 -3.91 -9.11
N ALA A 450 -10.14 -3.82 -7.99
CA ALA A 450 -10.02 -2.56 -7.27
C ALA A 450 -9.37 -1.45 -8.12
N ALA A 451 -8.33 -1.76 -8.89
CA ALA A 451 -7.70 -0.81 -9.80
C ALA A 451 -8.66 -0.38 -10.93
N LEU A 452 -9.39 -1.31 -11.54
CA LEU A 452 -10.39 -1.01 -12.56
C LEU A 452 -11.53 -0.15 -12.01
N ALA A 453 -12.03 -0.48 -10.81
CA ALA A 453 -13.06 0.29 -10.13
C ALA A 453 -12.66 1.75 -9.93
N GLY A 454 -11.43 1.95 -9.48
CA GLY A 454 -10.85 3.28 -9.37
C GLY A 454 -10.75 3.98 -10.73
N ALA A 455 -10.24 3.28 -11.74
CA ALA A 455 -10.07 3.83 -13.09
C ALA A 455 -11.39 4.28 -13.72
N PHE A 456 -12.42 3.43 -13.67
CA PHE A 456 -13.74 3.74 -14.22
C PHE A 456 -14.49 4.79 -13.40
N ALA A 457 -14.34 4.79 -12.08
CA ALA A 457 -14.88 5.86 -11.24
C ALA A 457 -14.25 7.21 -11.59
N ALA A 458 -12.93 7.25 -11.82
CA ALA A 458 -12.24 8.49 -12.16
C ALA A 458 -12.56 9.01 -13.56
N THR A 459 -12.85 8.15 -14.54
CA THR A 459 -13.17 8.58 -15.91
C THR A 459 -14.57 9.19 -16.06
N GLY A 460 -15.43 9.04 -15.06
CA GLY A 460 -16.86 9.36 -15.20
C GLY A 460 -17.57 8.44 -16.22
N ALA A 461 -16.95 7.35 -16.65
CA ALA A 461 -17.53 6.39 -17.58
C ALA A 461 -18.52 5.48 -16.84
N TRP A 462 -19.70 6.02 -16.49
CA TRP A 462 -20.70 5.32 -15.67
C TRP A 462 -21.10 3.97 -16.26
N TYR A 463 -21.16 3.83 -17.59
CA TYR A 463 -21.42 2.55 -18.25
C TYR A 463 -20.35 1.49 -17.95
N SER A 464 -19.07 1.86 -17.97
CA SER A 464 -17.96 0.94 -17.65
C SER A 464 -17.98 0.54 -16.17
N ALA A 465 -18.26 1.50 -15.28
CA ALA A 465 -18.43 1.24 -13.85
C ALA A 465 -19.65 0.33 -13.56
N CYS A 466 -20.77 0.53 -14.26
CA CYS A 466 -21.95 -0.33 -14.15
C CYS A 466 -21.67 -1.75 -14.68
N ALA A 467 -20.97 -1.86 -15.81
CA ALA A 467 -20.56 -3.15 -16.37
C ALA A 467 -19.62 -3.92 -15.42
N GLU A 468 -18.66 -3.23 -14.82
CA GLU A 468 -17.80 -3.82 -13.79
C GLU A 468 -18.60 -4.25 -12.56
N LEU A 469 -19.50 -3.40 -12.06
CA LEU A 469 -20.36 -3.74 -10.92
C LEU A 469 -21.18 -5.01 -11.23
N ALA A 470 -21.77 -5.09 -12.42
CA ALA A 470 -22.51 -6.27 -12.87
C ALA A 470 -21.61 -7.51 -12.91
N LEU A 471 -20.40 -7.41 -13.47
CA LEU A 471 -19.42 -8.50 -13.48
C LEU A 471 -19.07 -8.95 -12.06
N VAL A 472 -18.79 -8.01 -11.15
CA VAL A 472 -18.44 -8.31 -9.75
C VAL A 472 -19.61 -8.99 -9.03
N VAL A 473 -20.85 -8.52 -9.24
CA VAL A 473 -22.06 -9.16 -8.68
C VAL A 473 -22.24 -10.57 -9.23
N LEU A 474 -22.08 -10.78 -10.54
CA LEU A 474 -22.14 -12.11 -11.15
C LEU A 474 -21.06 -13.04 -10.58
N LEU A 475 -19.84 -12.53 -10.35
CA LEU A 475 -18.76 -13.28 -9.70
C LEU A 475 -19.11 -13.64 -8.26
N VAL A 476 -19.70 -12.72 -7.48
CA VAL A 476 -20.20 -13.01 -6.12
C VAL A 476 -21.24 -14.11 -6.17
N MET A 477 -22.25 -14.02 -7.04
CA MET A 477 -23.31 -15.02 -7.18
C MET A 477 -22.74 -16.39 -7.57
N ARG A 478 -21.83 -16.45 -8.54
CA ARG A 478 -21.18 -17.69 -8.99
C ARG A 478 -20.31 -18.33 -7.91
N ARG A 479 -19.57 -17.52 -7.15
CA ARG A 479 -18.74 -18.02 -6.03
C ARG A 479 -19.63 -18.53 -4.89
N TRP A 480 -20.72 -17.84 -4.63
CA TRP A 480 -21.70 -18.23 -3.62
C TRP A 480 -22.40 -19.54 -3.96
N SER A 481 -22.81 -19.74 -5.21
CA SER A 481 -23.48 -20.99 -5.63
C SER A 481 -22.55 -22.19 -5.53
N LYS A 482 -21.27 -22.05 -5.95
CA LYS A 482 -20.27 -23.12 -5.84
C LYS A 482 -20.05 -23.59 -4.41
N ARG A 483 -20.12 -22.70 -3.42
CA ARG A 483 -19.96 -23.04 -1.99
C ARG A 483 -21.09 -23.89 -1.41
N ARG A 484 -22.27 -23.95 -2.06
CA ARG A 484 -23.42 -24.76 -1.59
C ARG A 484 -23.48 -26.15 -2.23
N HIS A 485 -22.65 -26.40 -3.24
CA HIS A 485 -22.72 -27.60 -4.07
C HIS A 485 -21.45 -28.44 -4.05
N GLY A 486 -20.45 -28.05 -3.26
CA GLY A 486 -19.23 -28.81 -3.02
C GLY A 486 -18.88 -28.73 -1.55
#